data_AF-S4PVR0-F1
#
_entry.id   AF-S4PVR0-F1
#
_cell.length_a   1.000
_cell.length_b   1.000
_cell.length_c   1.000
_cell.angle_alpha   90.00
_cell.angle_beta   90.00
_cell.angle_gamma   90.00
#
_symmetry.space_group_name_H-M   'P 1'
#
loop_
_entity.id
_entity.type
_entity.pdbx_description
1 polymer ?
#
loop_
_entity_poly.entity_id
_entity_poly.type
_entity_poly.pdbx_seq_one_letter_code
_entity_poly.pdbx_strand_id
1 'polypeptide(L)'
;TIILKSGNLFYYREGEQQSQGGVGFIVHKSLVNNIVRVESVSSRVAYLVLRITKRYSLKVIQVYAPTTAHSDEEVEALYEDISKAI
;
A
#
# COMPACT_ATOMS: atom_id res chain seq x y z
N THR A 1 -11.32 -3.83 0.94
CA THR A 1 -10.59 -5.11 0.94
C THR A 1 -11.51 -6.21 0.47
N ILE A 2 -10.97 -7.27 -0.15
CA ILE A 2 -11.71 -8.43 -0.66
C ILE A 2 -11.03 -9.69 -0.12
N ILE A 3 -11.79 -10.67 0.38
CA ILE A 3 -11.26 -12.00 0.69
C ILE A 3 -11.42 -12.88 -0.56
N LEU A 4 -10.30 -13.37 -1.10
CA LEU A 4 -10.29 -14.23 -2.28
C LEU A 4 -10.76 -15.65 -1.93
N LYS A 5 -11.15 -16.44 -2.93
CA LYS A 5 -11.52 -17.87 -2.75
C LYS A 5 -10.42 -18.69 -2.07
N SER A 6 -9.16 -18.28 -2.19
CA SER A 6 -8.03 -18.91 -1.51
C SER A 6 -7.98 -18.65 0.01
N GLY A 7 -8.78 -17.69 0.50
CA GLY A 7 -8.75 -17.14 1.86
C GLY A 7 -7.77 -15.96 2.03
N ASN A 8 -6.96 -15.65 1.01
CA ASN A 8 -6.05 -14.50 1.06
C ASN A 8 -6.84 -13.19 1.01
N LEU A 9 -6.34 -12.16 1.69
CA LEU A 9 -6.90 -10.83 1.59
C LEU A 9 -6.25 -10.09 0.42
N PHE A 10 -7.07 -9.47 -0.40
CA PHE A 10 -6.66 -8.55 -1.45
C PHE A 10 -7.10 -7.13 -1.09
N TYR A 11 -6.14 -6.22 -1.03
CA TYR A 11 -6.35 -4.79 -0.93
C TYR A 11 -5.82 -4.14 -2.19
N TYR A 12 -6.56 -3.22 -2.77
CA TYR A 12 -6.08 -2.38 -3.85
C TYR A 12 -6.74 -1.00 -3.79
N ARG A 13 -6.02 -0.01 -4.30
CA ARG A 13 -6.53 1.28 -4.73
C ARG A 13 -6.24 1.42 -6.21
N GLU A 14 -7.27 1.81 -6.97
CA GLU A 14 -7.14 2.03 -8.39
C GLU A 14 -6.29 3.26 -8.69
N GLY A 15 -5.64 3.23 -9.86
CA GLY A 15 -4.97 4.38 -10.43
C GLY A 15 -5.97 5.44 -10.89
N GLU A 16 -5.50 6.67 -11.04
CA GLU A 16 -6.33 7.79 -11.55
C GLU A 16 -6.57 7.70 -13.07
N GLN A 17 -5.68 7.02 -13.79
CA GLN A 17 -5.81 6.75 -15.21
C GLN A 17 -5.63 5.26 -15.49
N GLN A 18 -6.19 4.81 -16.61
CA GLN A 18 -6.05 3.42 -17.04
C GLN A 18 -4.57 3.07 -17.20
N SER A 19 -4.15 1.99 -16.53
CA SER A 19 -2.76 1.50 -16.52
C SER A 19 -1.71 2.44 -15.93
N GLN A 20 -2.10 3.47 -15.16
CA GLN A 20 -1.16 4.33 -14.46
C GLN A 20 -1.44 4.40 -12.96
N GLY A 21 -0.40 4.12 -12.17
CA GLY A 21 -0.51 4.02 -10.72
C GLY A 21 -1.24 2.75 -10.31
N GLY A 22 -1.89 2.82 -9.15
CA GLY A 22 -2.50 1.68 -8.52
C GLY A 22 -1.53 1.00 -7.55
N VAL A 23 -2.04 0.71 -6.37
CA VAL A 23 -1.27 0.15 -5.26
C VAL A 23 -2.09 -0.90 -4.57
N GLY A 24 -1.44 -1.92 -4.03
CA GLY A 24 -2.17 -3.01 -3.40
C GLY A 24 -1.30 -4.05 -2.72
N PHE A 25 -1.97 -4.87 -1.92
CA PHE A 25 -1.37 -5.98 -1.20
C PHE A 25 -2.22 -7.23 -1.39
N ILE A 26 -1.55 -8.37 -1.59
CA ILE A 26 -2.14 -9.68 -1.37
C ILE A 26 -1.52 -10.23 -0.09
N VAL A 27 -2.33 -10.35 0.96
CA VAL A 27 -1.91 -10.87 2.26
C VAL A 27 -2.34 -12.33 2.37
N HIS A 28 -1.38 -13.21 2.62
CA HIS A 28 -1.66 -14.63 2.79
C HIS A 28 -2.64 -14.87 3.96
N LYS A 29 -3.58 -15.81 3.80
CA LYS A 29 -4.64 -16.13 4.77
C LYS A 29 -4.15 -16.32 6.22
N SER A 30 -2.94 -16.86 6.40
CA SER A 30 -2.36 -17.08 7.72
C SER A 30 -2.00 -15.79 8.47
N LEU A 31 -1.91 -14.65 7.77
CA LEU A 31 -1.55 -13.35 8.31
C LEU A 31 -2.72 -12.36 8.36
N VAL A 32 -3.90 -12.74 7.85
CA VAL A 32 -5.07 -11.83 7.77
C VAL A 32 -5.49 -11.36 9.16
N ASN A 33 -5.47 -12.25 10.16
CA ASN A 33 -5.79 -11.92 11.55
C ASN A 33 -4.71 -11.06 12.23
N ASN A 34 -3.54 -10.91 11.62
CA ASN A 34 -2.46 -10.06 12.11
C ASN A 34 -2.56 -8.63 11.57
N ILE A 35 -3.46 -8.35 10.61
CA ILE A 35 -3.62 -7.02 10.04
C ILE A 35 -4.21 -6.08 11.10
N VAL A 36 -3.45 -5.05 11.45
CA VAL A 36 -3.91 -3.95 12.30
C VAL A 36 -4.58 -2.88 11.45
N ARG A 37 -4.00 -2.57 10.28
CA ARG A 37 -4.48 -1.52 9.38
C ARG A 37 -3.98 -1.77 7.96
N VAL A 38 -4.81 -1.47 6.96
CA VAL A 38 -4.39 -1.45 5.56
C VAL A 38 -5.12 -0.30 4.87
N GLU A 39 -4.36 0.65 4.33
CA GLU A 39 -4.88 1.89 3.77
C GLU A 39 -3.97 2.44 2.67
N SER A 40 -4.46 3.44 1.97
CA SER A 40 -3.75 4.18 0.94
C SER A 40 -3.72 5.66 1.27
N VAL A 41 -2.57 6.31 1.08
CA VAL A 41 -2.46 7.77 1.10
C VAL A 41 -2.94 8.31 -0.25
N SER A 42 -2.40 7.77 -1.35
CA SER A 42 -2.74 8.14 -2.72
C SER A 42 -2.88 6.93 -3.64
N SER A 43 -3.12 7.17 -4.92
CA SER A 43 -3.09 6.14 -5.96
C SER A 43 -1.69 5.53 -6.16
N ARG A 44 -0.64 6.11 -5.57
CA ARG A 44 0.77 5.68 -5.66
C ARG A 44 1.39 5.24 -4.33
N VAL A 45 0.75 5.47 -3.19
CA VAL A 45 1.28 5.09 -1.87
C VAL A 45 0.21 4.39 -1.03
N ALA A 46 0.50 3.16 -0.60
CA ALA A 46 -0.30 2.42 0.36
C ALA A 46 0.56 1.78 1.45
N TYR A 47 -0.04 1.52 2.61
CA TYR A 47 0.64 0.88 3.71
C TYR A 47 -0.21 -0.20 4.38
N LEU A 48 0.48 -1.20 4.91
CA LEU A 48 -0.06 -2.33 5.65
C LEU A 48 0.68 -2.42 6.99
N VAL A 49 -0.07 -2.42 8.09
CA VAL A 49 0.46 -2.64 9.44
C VAL A 49 0.08 -4.04 9.90
N LEU A 50 1.09 -4.88 10.15
CA LEU A 50 0.95 -6.23 10.69
C LEU A 50 1.42 -6.29 12.13
N ARG A 51 0.64 -6.92 13.01
CA ARG A 51 1.05 -7.30 14.36
C ARG A 51 1.82 -8.61 14.27
N ILE A 52 3.15 -8.56 14.41
CA ILE A 52 4.02 -9.75 14.33
C ILE A 52 4.03 -10.49 15.67
N THR A 53 4.11 -9.75 16.77
CA THR A 53 4.04 -10.28 18.14
C THR A 53 3.25 -9.32 19.02
N LYS A 54 2.99 -9.66 20.28
CA LYS A 54 2.35 -8.72 21.23
C LYS A 54 3.09 -7.39 21.37
N ARG A 55 4.41 -7.37 21.16
CA ARG A 55 5.26 -6.16 21.35
C ARG A 55 5.62 -5.46 20.04
N TYR A 56 5.67 -6.18 18.92
CA TYR A 56 6.20 -5.66 17.67
C TYR A 56 5.15 -5.62 16.56
N SER A 57 5.15 -4.52 15.81
CA SER A 57 4.41 -4.36 14.56
C SER A 57 5.38 -4.10 13.42
N LEU A 58 5.03 -4.58 12.23
CA LEU A 58 5.71 -4.28 10.98
C LEU A 58 4.80 -3.40 10.12
N LYS A 59 5.31 -2.27 9.66
CA LYS A 59 4.64 -1.41 8.69
C LYS A 59 5.33 -1.59 7.34
N VAL A 60 4.60 -2.09 6.35
CA VAL A 60 5.06 -2.25 4.97
C VAL A 60 4.43 -1.13 4.15
N ILE A 61 5.26 -0.29 3.55
CA ILE A 61 4.81 0.79 2.66
C ILE A 61 5.13 0.36 1.24
N GLN A 62 4.11 0.29 0.38
CA GLN A 62 4.24 0.04 -1.04
C GLN A 62 4.11 1.39 -1.76
N VAL A 63 5.06 1.63 -2.68
CA VAL A 63 5.22 2.88 -3.39
C VAL A 63 5.33 2.57 -4.88
N TYR A 64 4.49 3.20 -5.69
CA TYR A 64 4.63 3.25 -7.14
C TYR A 64 5.38 4.52 -7.51
N ALA A 65 6.71 4.42 -7.59
CA ALA A 65 7.57 5.56 -7.88
C ALA A 65 7.40 6.01 -9.35
N PRO A 66 7.35 7.33 -9.61
CA PRO A 66 7.38 7.86 -10.97
C PRO A 66 8.73 7.53 -11.64
N THR A 67 8.71 7.42 -12.96
CA THR A 67 9.93 7.33 -13.77
C THR A 67 10.57 8.71 -13.98
N THR A 68 11.81 8.76 -14.50
CA THR A 68 12.55 10.01 -14.76
C THR A 68 11.91 10.92 -15.81
N ALA A 69 10.85 10.49 -16.47
CA ALA A 69 10.09 11.30 -17.44
C ALA A 69 9.00 12.16 -16.79
N HIS A 70 8.72 11.96 -15.49
CA HIS A 70 7.75 12.73 -14.72
C HIS A 70 8.35 14.02 -14.19
N SER A 71 7.49 14.99 -13.86
CA SER A 71 7.95 16.30 -13.39
C SER A 71 8.46 16.24 -11.94
N ASP A 72 9.29 17.22 -11.57
CA ASP A 72 9.83 17.31 -10.20
C ASP A 72 8.69 17.47 -9.17
N GLU A 73 7.60 18.14 -9.54
CA GLU A 73 6.42 18.29 -8.67
C GLU A 73 5.74 16.94 -8.38
N GLU A 74 5.66 16.03 -9.36
CA GLU A 74 5.13 14.68 -9.13
C GLU A 74 6.03 13.86 -8.20
N VAL A 75 7.34 14.09 -8.25
CA VAL A 75 8.33 13.45 -7.38
C VAL A 75 8.19 13.98 -5.96
N GLU A 76 8.09 15.30 -5.79
CA GLU A 76 7.88 15.94 -4.48
C GLU A 76 6.58 15.48 -3.82
N ALA A 77 5.47 15.47 -4.56
CA ALA A 77 4.18 14.98 -4.08
C ALA A 77 4.25 13.53 -3.58
N LEU A 78 5.03 12.66 -4.26
CA LEU A 78 5.27 11.30 -3.80
C LEU A 78 6.01 11.29 -2.46
N TYR A 79 7.07 12.09 -2.30
CA TYR A 79 7.82 12.14 -1.04
C TYR A 79 6.95 12.64 0.12
N GLU A 80 6.07 13.61 -0.12
CA GLU A 80 5.07 14.02 0.88
C GLU A 80 4.13 12.88 1.26
N ASP A 81 3.65 12.10 0.29
CA ASP A 81 2.78 10.96 0.53
C ASP A 81 3.49 9.82 1.29
N ILE A 82 4.76 9.57 0.97
CA ILE A 82 5.60 8.63 1.73
C ILE A 82 5.74 9.13 3.17
N SER A 83 5.98 10.43 3.39
CA SER A 83 6.09 11.02 4.72
C SER A 83 4.81 10.84 5.54
N LYS A 84 3.62 11.04 4.95
CA LYS A 84 2.32 10.74 5.57
C LYS A 84 2.12 9.26 5.87
N ALA A 85 2.78 8.39 5.10
CA ALA A 85 2.68 6.94 5.23
C ALA A 85 3.69 6.35 6.24
N ILE A 86 4.69 7.08 6.72
CA ILE A 86 5.65 6.63 7.76
C ILE A 86 5.00 6.65 9.14
#